data_AF-A0A349W5N4-F1
#
_entry.id   AF-A0A349W5N4-F1
#
_cell.length_a   1.000
_cell.length_b   1.000
_cell.length_c   1.000
_cell.angle_alpha   90.00
_cell.angle_beta   90.00
_cell.angle_gamma   90.00
#
_symmetry.space_group_name_H-M   'P 1'
#
loop_
_entity.id
_entity.type
_entity.pdbx_description
1 polymer ?
#
loop_
_entity_poly.entity_id
_entity_poly.type
_entity_poly.pdbx_seq_one_letter_code
_entity_poly.pdbx_strand_id
1 'polypeptide(L)'
;LAIQIHGGYGYTRDFPVEQYWRDNRLNMIHEGTHGIQAADLLGRKVLMENGRGMQLLAARMQVTMAQAAAVPQLAPYAVQLGDALQQVGAATQAAWATGNPAEALANAVPYMQAFGHTVLAWVWLDVALATLRADATLSVAASAGRMGVARYFYHYELPKIGAWLNVVNSRDATCASLPEDAF
;
A
#
# COMPACT_ATOMS: atom_id res chain seq x y z
N LEU A 1 15.31 3.83 -7.52
CA LEU A 1 15.86 5.10 -7.00
C LEU A 1 17.34 4.98 -6.64
N ALA A 2 17.79 3.92 -5.94
CA ALA A 2 19.20 3.78 -5.54
C ALA A 2 20.21 3.93 -6.69
N ILE A 3 20.00 3.23 -7.82
CA ILE A 3 20.84 3.38 -9.03
C ILE A 3 20.91 4.85 -9.49
N GLN A 4 19.77 5.56 -9.52
CA GLN A 4 19.70 6.94 -9.98
C GLN A 4 20.53 7.90 -9.12
N ILE A 5 20.64 7.65 -7.81
CA ILE A 5 21.46 8.46 -6.90
C ILE A 5 22.95 8.38 -7.29
N HIS A 6 23.40 7.23 -7.80
CA HIS A 6 24.77 7.05 -8.31
C HIS A 6 24.97 7.50 -9.77
N GLY A 7 23.92 7.95 -10.46
CA GLY A 7 23.98 8.30 -11.88
C GLY A 7 24.51 7.15 -12.75
N GLY A 8 25.37 7.47 -13.72
CA GLY A 8 25.99 6.46 -14.59
C GLY A 8 26.80 5.39 -13.85
N TYR A 9 27.42 5.75 -12.72
CA TYR A 9 28.15 4.79 -11.89
C TYR A 9 27.24 3.73 -11.26
N GLY A 10 25.95 4.02 -11.09
CA GLY A 10 24.97 3.04 -10.61
C GLY A 10 24.74 1.87 -11.57
N TYR A 11 25.22 1.97 -12.82
CA TYR A 11 25.20 0.89 -13.82
C TYR A 11 26.52 0.12 -13.91
N THR A 12 27.52 0.49 -13.11
CA THR A 12 28.79 -0.23 -13.01
C THR A 12 28.72 -1.26 -11.88
N ARG A 13 29.62 -2.25 -11.91
CA ARG A 13 29.75 -3.24 -10.82
C ARG A 13 30.57 -2.72 -9.63
N ASP A 14 31.06 -1.49 -9.72
CA ASP A 14 31.81 -0.84 -8.63
C ASP A 14 30.90 -0.52 -7.43
N PHE A 15 29.59 -0.44 -7.67
CA PHE A 15 28.56 -0.29 -6.64
C PHE A 15 27.56 -1.44 -6.70
N PRO A 16 27.07 -1.95 -5.56
CA PRO A 16 26.21 -3.15 -5.52
C PRO A 16 24.76 -2.88 -5.97
N VAL A 17 24.38 -1.62 -6.23
CA VAL A 17 22.99 -1.23 -6.53
C VAL A 17 22.43 -1.87 -7.79
N GLU A 18 23.27 -2.16 -8.80
CA GLU A 18 22.85 -2.91 -10.00
C GLU A 18 22.51 -4.36 -9.65
N GLN A 19 23.33 -4.99 -8.81
CA GLN A 19 23.12 -6.35 -8.34
C GLN A 19 21.84 -6.43 -7.52
N TYR A 20 21.65 -5.52 -6.57
CA TYR A 20 20.41 -5.49 -5.78
C TYR A 20 19.18 -5.36 -6.66
N TRP A 21 19.23 -4.56 -7.74
CA TRP A 21 18.10 -4.45 -8.67
C TRP A 21 17.83 -5.76 -9.41
N ARG A 22 18.86 -6.44 -9.91
CA ARG A 22 18.71 -7.75 -10.58
C ARG A 22 18.15 -8.79 -9.63
N ASP A 23 18.70 -8.89 -8.42
CA ASP A 23 18.32 -9.90 -7.44
C ASP A 23 16.88 -9.68 -6.96
N ASN A 24 16.46 -8.41 -6.74
CA ASN A 24 15.09 -8.08 -6.35
C ASN A 24 14.07 -8.32 -7.47
N ARG A 25 14.48 -8.39 -8.74
CA ARG A 25 13.52 -8.57 -9.85
C ARG A 25 12.81 -9.92 -9.79
N LEU A 26 13.46 -10.93 -9.21
CA LEU A 26 12.92 -12.28 -8.99
C LEU A 26 11.73 -12.27 -8.01
N ASN A 27 11.69 -11.33 -7.06
CA ASN A 27 10.67 -11.26 -6.00
C ASN A 27 9.24 -11.09 -6.53
N MET A 28 9.07 -10.52 -7.73
CA MET A 28 7.74 -10.38 -8.34
C MET A 28 7.29 -11.60 -9.16
N ILE A 29 8.14 -12.64 -9.27
CA ILE A 29 7.95 -13.77 -10.18
C ILE A 29 7.90 -15.10 -9.41
N HIS A 30 8.85 -15.35 -8.51
CA HIS A 30 8.91 -16.59 -7.77
C HIS A 30 7.83 -16.66 -6.67
N GLU A 31 7.44 -17.88 -6.27
CA GLU A 31 6.45 -18.14 -5.20
C GLU A 31 5.05 -17.53 -5.43
N GLY A 32 4.68 -17.41 -6.70
CA GLY A 32 3.43 -16.81 -7.14
C GLY A 32 3.67 -15.41 -7.67
N THR A 33 3.34 -15.20 -8.94
CA THR A 33 3.59 -13.92 -9.60
C THR A 33 2.79 -12.80 -8.94
N HIS A 34 3.26 -11.56 -9.11
CA HIS A 34 2.60 -10.37 -8.57
C HIS A 34 1.10 -10.30 -8.89
N GLY A 35 0.70 -10.72 -10.10
CA GLY A 35 -0.72 -10.79 -10.50
C GLY A 35 -1.50 -11.89 -9.78
N ILE A 36 -0.91 -13.07 -9.58
CA ILE A 36 -1.53 -14.17 -8.84
C ILE A 36 -1.72 -13.80 -7.36
N GLN A 37 -0.74 -13.15 -6.74
CA GLN A 37 -0.86 -12.67 -5.35
C GLN A 37 -1.96 -11.61 -5.22
N ALA A 38 -2.07 -10.71 -6.22
CA ALA A 38 -3.12 -9.71 -6.25
C ALA A 38 -4.52 -10.34 -6.40
N ALA A 39 -4.66 -11.31 -7.31
CA ALA A 39 -5.89 -12.06 -7.49
C ALA A 39 -6.24 -12.88 -6.25
N ASP A 40 -5.26 -13.44 -5.54
CA ASP A 40 -5.49 -14.14 -4.28
C ASP A 40 -6.02 -13.20 -3.19
N LEU A 41 -5.43 -12.01 -3.06
CA LEU A 41 -5.85 -11.01 -2.09
C LEU A 41 -7.31 -10.59 -2.32
N LEU A 42 -7.62 -10.04 -3.51
CA LEU A 42 -8.94 -9.51 -3.84
C LEU A 42 -9.98 -10.63 -4.05
N GLY A 43 -9.54 -11.76 -4.59
CA GLY A 43 -10.39 -12.89 -4.98
C GLY A 43 -10.74 -13.83 -3.85
N ARG A 44 -9.87 -13.95 -2.85
CA ARG A 44 -10.03 -14.92 -1.78
C ARG A 44 -9.87 -14.29 -0.41
N LYS A 45 -8.73 -13.68 -0.10
CA LYS A 45 -8.38 -13.28 1.28
C LYS A 45 -9.32 -12.26 1.90
N VAL A 46 -9.75 -11.26 1.14
CA VAL A 46 -10.64 -10.20 1.66
C VAL A 46 -12.10 -10.66 1.79
N LEU A 47 -12.47 -11.77 1.16
CA LEU A 47 -13.82 -12.36 1.23
C LEU A 47 -13.94 -13.50 2.25
N MET A 48 -12.81 -14.15 2.57
CA MET A 48 -12.76 -15.29 3.50
C MET A 48 -13.48 -15.01 4.82
N GLU A 49 -14.25 -16.00 5.28
CA GLU A 49 -15.01 -15.93 6.54
C GLU A 49 -15.90 -14.67 6.63
N ASN A 50 -16.54 -14.30 5.51
CA ASN A 50 -17.33 -13.07 5.38
C ASN A 50 -16.52 -11.80 5.69
N GLY A 51 -15.26 -11.78 5.25
CA GLY A 51 -14.35 -10.63 5.39
C GLY A 51 -13.75 -10.46 6.79
N ARG A 52 -13.76 -11.50 7.62
CA ARG A 52 -13.27 -11.42 9.01
C ARG A 52 -11.82 -10.95 9.12
N GLY A 53 -10.94 -11.36 8.19
CA GLY A 53 -9.56 -10.89 8.15
C GLY A 53 -9.43 -9.38 7.98
N MET A 54 -10.24 -8.80 7.09
CA MET A 54 -10.29 -7.35 6.88
C MET A 54 -10.86 -6.61 8.10
N GLN A 55 -11.92 -7.15 8.72
CA GLN A 55 -12.48 -6.58 9.96
C GLN A 55 -11.44 -6.55 11.10
N LEU A 56 -10.66 -7.63 11.27
CA LEU A 56 -9.60 -7.72 12.27
C LEU A 56 -8.47 -6.71 12.00
N LEU A 57 -8.06 -6.56 10.74
CA LEU A 57 -7.06 -5.57 10.36
C LEU A 57 -7.56 -4.14 10.62
N ALA A 58 -8.78 -3.83 10.19
CA ALA A 58 -9.42 -2.53 10.41
C ALA A 58 -9.49 -2.19 11.91
N ALA A 59 -9.87 -3.14 12.76
CA ALA A 59 -9.91 -2.95 14.21
C ALA A 59 -8.53 -2.61 14.78
N ARG A 60 -7.46 -3.27 14.33
CA ARG A 60 -6.09 -2.94 14.75
C ARG A 60 -5.67 -1.54 14.30
N MET A 61 -5.97 -1.17 13.05
CA MET A 61 -5.72 0.18 12.55
C MET A 61 -6.47 1.24 13.37
N GLN A 62 -7.74 0.97 13.73
CA GLN A 62 -8.55 1.85 14.56
C GLN A 62 -7.94 2.10 15.94
N VAL A 63 -7.36 1.07 16.58
CA VAL A 63 -6.65 1.24 17.84
C VAL A 63 -5.45 2.18 17.69
N THR A 64 -4.62 1.99 16.66
CA THR A 64 -3.48 2.89 16.38
C THR A 64 -3.95 4.31 16.05
N MET A 65 -5.00 4.47 15.25
CA MET A 65 -5.59 5.77 14.92
C MET A 65 -6.10 6.50 16.17
N ALA A 66 -6.78 5.80 17.07
CA ALA A 66 -7.27 6.40 18.32
C ALA A 66 -6.12 6.90 19.20
N GLN A 67 -5.02 6.16 19.30
CA GLN A 67 -3.83 6.60 20.03
C GLN A 67 -3.15 7.80 19.36
N ALA A 68 -3.04 7.78 18.02
CA ALA A 68 -2.46 8.87 17.24
C ALA A 68 -3.32 10.15 17.30
N ALA A 69 -4.64 10.04 17.37
CA ALA A 69 -5.55 11.17 17.48
C ALA A 69 -5.33 11.99 18.78
N ALA A 70 -4.84 11.35 19.85
CA ALA A 70 -4.48 12.02 21.10
C ALA A 70 -3.14 12.79 21.03
N VAL A 71 -2.38 12.65 19.94
CA VAL A 71 -1.09 13.30 19.72
C VAL A 71 -1.26 14.36 18.64
N PRO A 72 -1.23 15.67 18.95
CA PRO A 72 -1.60 16.74 18.01
C PRO A 72 -0.91 16.66 16.64
N GLN A 73 0.38 16.31 16.62
CA GLN A 73 1.15 16.19 15.38
C GLN A 73 0.87 14.92 14.55
N LEU A 74 0.21 13.91 15.12
CA LEU A 74 -0.18 12.69 14.42
C LEU A 74 -1.69 12.62 14.12
N ALA A 75 -2.50 13.46 14.75
CA ALA A 75 -3.95 13.48 14.53
C ALA A 75 -4.36 13.61 13.05
N PRO A 76 -3.73 14.47 12.22
CA PRO A 76 -4.04 14.51 10.79
C PRO A 76 -3.77 13.18 10.05
N TYR A 77 -2.73 12.45 10.46
CA TYR A 77 -2.37 11.16 9.87
C TYR A 77 -3.31 10.04 10.29
N ALA A 78 -3.88 10.12 11.50
CA ALA A 78 -4.97 9.23 11.92
C ALA A 78 -6.20 9.42 11.02
N VAL A 79 -6.58 10.67 10.71
CA VAL A 79 -7.69 10.96 9.80
C VAL A 79 -7.42 10.42 8.39
N GLN A 80 -6.25 10.74 7.81
CA GLN A 80 -5.87 10.27 6.48
C GLN A 80 -5.84 8.73 6.36
N LEU A 81 -5.39 8.03 7.41
CA LEU A 81 -5.42 6.57 7.45
C LEU A 81 -6.86 6.04 7.49
N GLY A 82 -7.74 6.70 8.24
CA GLY A 82 -9.17 6.37 8.29
C GLY A 82 -9.83 6.50 6.92
N ASP A 83 -9.55 7.61 6.22
CA ASP A 83 -10.04 7.84 4.86
C ASP A 83 -9.52 6.78 3.88
N ALA A 84 -8.22 6.43 3.96
CA ALA A 84 -7.62 5.40 3.14
C ALA A 84 -8.22 4.01 3.38
N LEU A 85 -8.49 3.68 4.66
CA LEU A 85 -9.13 2.43 5.05
C LEU A 85 -10.57 2.35 4.51
N GLN A 86 -11.32 3.46 4.58
CA GLN A 86 -12.66 3.55 4.02
C GLN A 86 -12.63 3.38 2.49
N GLN A 87 -11.70 4.03 1.80
CA GLN A 87 -11.55 3.92 0.34
C GLN A 87 -11.26 2.47 -0.09
N VAL A 88 -10.35 1.77 0.60
CA VAL A 88 -10.05 0.35 0.33
C VAL A 88 -11.29 -0.53 0.58
N GLY A 89 -12.02 -0.29 1.68
CA GLY A 89 -13.25 -1.01 1.98
C GLY A 89 -14.32 -0.81 0.91
N ALA A 90 -14.54 0.44 0.49
CA ALA A 90 -15.49 0.79 -0.57
C ALA A 90 -15.10 0.15 -1.92
N ALA A 91 -13.81 0.17 -2.28
CA ALA A 91 -13.33 -0.46 -3.50
C ALA A 91 -13.46 -1.98 -3.48
N THR A 92 -13.30 -2.61 -2.32
CA THR A 92 -13.54 -4.06 -2.16
C THR A 92 -14.99 -4.40 -2.47
N GLN A 93 -15.93 -3.62 -1.94
CA GLN A 93 -17.36 -3.79 -2.19
C GLN A 93 -17.71 -3.50 -3.66
N ALA A 94 -17.17 -2.41 -4.22
CA ALA A 94 -17.39 -2.03 -5.60
C ALA A 94 -16.87 -3.09 -6.58
N ALA A 95 -15.67 -3.64 -6.36
CA ALA A 95 -15.11 -4.69 -7.21
C ALA A 95 -16.04 -5.92 -7.30
N TRP A 96 -16.70 -6.26 -6.19
CA TRP A 96 -17.57 -7.44 -6.07
C TRP A 96 -19.07 -7.15 -6.24
N ALA A 97 -19.46 -5.93 -6.61
CA ALA A 97 -20.85 -5.51 -6.67
C ALA A 97 -21.71 -6.34 -7.66
N THR A 98 -21.10 -6.90 -8.70
CA THR A 98 -21.78 -7.75 -9.69
C THR A 98 -21.72 -9.24 -9.37
N GLY A 99 -20.92 -9.64 -8.37
CA GLY A 99 -20.65 -11.05 -8.06
C GLY A 99 -19.83 -11.78 -9.12
N ASN A 100 -19.39 -11.11 -10.20
CA ASN A 100 -18.62 -11.71 -11.29
C ASN A 100 -17.11 -11.63 -11.00
N PRO A 101 -16.41 -12.77 -10.81
CA PRO A 101 -14.98 -12.77 -10.55
C PRO A 101 -14.15 -12.16 -11.70
N ALA A 102 -14.57 -12.29 -12.96
CA ALA A 102 -13.81 -11.77 -14.08
C ALA A 102 -13.73 -10.22 -14.05
N GLU A 103 -14.84 -9.58 -13.70
CA GLU A 103 -14.91 -8.12 -13.55
C GLU A 103 -14.17 -7.65 -12.30
N ALA A 104 -14.31 -8.37 -11.18
CA ALA A 104 -13.64 -8.03 -9.92
C ALA A 104 -12.11 -8.11 -10.04
N LEU A 105 -11.61 -9.17 -10.69
CA LEU A 105 -10.18 -9.47 -10.74
C LEU A 105 -9.42 -8.75 -11.84
N ALA A 106 -10.12 -8.11 -12.80
CA ALA A 106 -9.50 -7.32 -13.88
C ALA A 106 -8.53 -6.25 -13.34
N ASN A 107 -8.82 -5.68 -12.17
CA ASN A 107 -8.03 -4.63 -11.52
C ASN A 107 -7.44 -5.07 -10.17
N ALA A 108 -7.17 -6.36 -9.99
CA ALA A 108 -6.63 -6.90 -8.74
C ALA A 108 -5.27 -6.29 -8.36
N VAL A 109 -4.38 -6.03 -9.33
CA VAL A 109 -3.05 -5.45 -9.07
C VAL A 109 -3.15 -4.01 -8.54
N PRO A 110 -3.88 -3.07 -9.17
CA PRO A 110 -4.16 -1.76 -8.59
C PRO A 110 -4.74 -1.85 -7.18
N TYR A 111 -5.71 -2.74 -6.94
CA TYR A 111 -6.27 -2.96 -5.61
C TYR A 111 -5.19 -3.36 -4.59
N MET A 112 -4.34 -4.33 -4.92
CA MET A 112 -3.28 -4.79 -4.02
C MET A 112 -2.26 -3.69 -3.72
N GLN A 113 -1.91 -2.84 -4.69
CA GLN A 113 -1.01 -1.70 -4.47
C GLN A 113 -1.61 -0.70 -3.48
N ALA A 114 -2.89 -0.36 -3.65
CA ALA A 114 -3.61 0.53 -2.75
C ALA A 114 -3.72 -0.05 -1.34
N PHE A 115 -4.12 -1.32 -1.23
CA PHE A 115 -4.22 -2.02 0.04
C PHE A 115 -2.87 -2.03 0.79
N GLY A 116 -1.77 -2.34 0.08
CA GLY A 116 -0.43 -2.34 0.64
C GLY A 116 0.01 -0.96 1.15
N HIS A 117 -0.31 0.11 0.43
CA HIS A 117 0.01 1.48 0.86
C HIS A 117 -0.79 1.88 2.11
N THR A 118 -2.06 1.49 2.21
CA THR A 118 -2.85 1.70 3.43
C THR A 118 -2.25 0.95 4.63
N VAL A 119 -1.79 -0.29 4.44
CA VAL A 119 -1.10 -1.05 5.50
C VAL A 119 0.24 -0.39 5.89
N LEU A 120 1.03 0.07 4.93
CA LEU A 120 2.29 0.76 5.22
C LEU A 120 2.07 2.11 5.93
N ALA A 121 1.03 2.86 5.58
CA ALA A 121 0.66 4.08 6.31
C ALA A 121 0.34 3.78 7.78
N TRP A 122 -0.40 2.71 8.05
CA TRP A 122 -0.65 2.24 9.42
C TRP A 122 0.63 1.90 10.17
N VAL A 123 1.54 1.13 9.55
CA VAL A 123 2.83 0.78 10.17
C VAL A 123 3.65 2.05 10.46
N TRP A 124 3.69 3.02 9.54
CA TRP A 124 4.38 4.29 9.79
C TRP A 124 3.75 5.11 10.91
N LEU A 125 2.42 5.08 11.06
CA LEU A 125 1.74 5.74 12.18
C LEU A 125 2.12 5.11 13.52
N ASP A 126 2.20 3.78 13.57
CA ASP A 126 2.60 3.04 14.78
C ASP A 126 4.07 3.31 15.13
N VAL A 127 4.96 3.32 14.13
CA VAL A 127 6.37 3.72 14.30
C VAL A 127 6.49 5.17 14.78
N ALA A 128 5.67 6.09 14.26
CA ALA A 128 5.69 7.49 14.69
C ALA A 128 5.21 7.63 16.14
N LEU A 129 4.15 6.91 16.54
CA LEU A 129 3.70 6.84 17.92
C LEU A 129 4.80 6.33 18.87
N ALA A 130 5.42 5.20 18.52
CA ALA A 130 6.51 4.63 19.31
C ALA A 130 7.70 5.59 19.41
N THR A 131 8.03 6.26 18.31
CA THR A 131 9.13 7.26 18.26
C THR A 131 8.87 8.41 19.23
N LEU A 132 7.66 8.97 19.24
CA LEU A 132 7.31 10.10 20.11
C LEU A 132 7.18 9.72 21.58
N ARG A 133 6.76 8.49 21.88
CA ARG A 133 6.77 7.96 23.26
C ARG A 133 8.20 7.87 23.80
N ALA A 134 9.16 7.49 22.95
CA ALA A 134 10.55 7.32 23.35
C ALA A 134 11.34 8.65 23.36
N ASP A 135 11.07 9.56 22.42
CA ASP A 135 11.80 10.81 22.21
C ASP A 135 10.86 11.91 21.70
N ALA A 136 10.08 12.48 22.60
CA ALA A 136 9.06 13.48 22.27
C ALA A 136 9.62 14.77 21.67
N THR A 137 10.87 15.12 21.98
CA THR A 137 11.56 16.31 21.46
C THR A 137 12.26 16.06 20.13
N LEU A 138 12.28 14.82 19.64
CA LEU A 138 12.98 14.40 18.43
C LEU A 138 14.46 14.79 18.43
N SER A 139 15.07 14.74 19.62
CA SER A 139 16.46 15.11 19.85
C SER A 139 17.45 14.12 19.23
N VAL A 140 17.05 12.86 19.06
CA VAL A 140 17.85 11.82 18.41
C VAL A 140 17.62 11.89 16.90
N ALA A 141 18.70 12.00 16.12
CA ALA A 141 18.63 12.09 14.66
C ALA A 141 17.83 10.95 14.00
N ALA A 142 17.94 9.72 14.52
CA ALA A 142 17.15 8.58 14.05
C ALA A 142 15.63 8.75 14.32
N SER A 143 15.25 9.35 15.46
CA SER A 143 13.85 9.67 15.77
C SER A 143 13.30 10.74 14.82
N ALA A 144 14.06 11.81 14.60
CA ALA A 144 13.72 12.83 13.62
C ALA A 144 13.58 12.24 12.20
N GLY A 145 14.47 11.33 11.83
CA GLY A 145 14.43 10.59 10.56
C GLY A 145 13.15 9.75 10.40
N ARG A 146 12.78 8.94 11.40
CA ARG A 146 11.54 8.14 11.38
C ARG A 146 10.29 9.01 11.21
N MET A 147 10.22 10.13 11.94
CA MET A 147 9.13 11.09 11.77
C MET A 147 9.11 11.73 10.37
N GLY A 148 10.28 12.03 9.82
CA GLY A 148 10.43 12.53 8.45
C GLY A 148 9.91 11.55 7.41
N VAL A 149 10.22 10.26 7.54
CA VAL A 149 9.75 9.21 6.63
C VAL A 149 8.25 8.98 6.75
N ALA A 150 7.71 8.95 7.98
CA ALA A 150 6.26 8.86 8.18
C ALA A 150 5.52 10.01 7.48
N ARG A 151 5.99 11.25 7.66
CA ARG A 151 5.45 12.43 6.97
C ARG A 151 5.56 12.31 5.45
N TYR A 152 6.70 11.88 4.92
CA TYR A 152 6.86 11.65 3.48
C TYR A 152 5.83 10.65 2.98
N PHE A 153 5.66 9.52 3.66
CA PHE A 153 4.73 8.48 3.24
C PHE A 153 3.29 9.00 3.19
N TYR A 154 2.83 9.68 4.24
CA TYR A 154 1.48 10.26 4.28
C TYR A 154 1.25 11.33 3.21
N HIS A 155 2.27 12.12 2.87
CA HIS A 155 2.12 13.23 1.91
C HIS A 155 2.36 12.84 0.45
N TYR A 156 3.19 11.84 0.17
CA TYR A 156 3.64 11.50 -1.20
C TYR A 156 3.23 10.09 -1.64
N GLU A 157 3.20 9.11 -0.73
CA GLU A 157 2.94 7.71 -1.09
C GLU A 157 1.46 7.36 -0.90
N LEU A 158 0.86 7.69 0.25
CA LEU A 158 -0.53 7.39 0.55
C LEU A 158 -1.53 7.98 -0.47
N PRO A 159 -1.37 9.20 -1.00
CA PRO A 159 -2.31 9.74 -1.99
C PRO A 159 -2.39 8.94 -3.30
N LYS A 160 -1.38 8.12 -3.62
CA LYS A 160 -1.37 7.27 -4.83
C LYS A 160 -2.50 6.25 -4.85
N ILE A 161 -3.04 5.87 -3.68
CA ILE A 161 -4.14 4.89 -3.60
C ILE A 161 -5.36 5.34 -4.41
N GLY A 162 -5.65 6.64 -4.48
CA GLY A 162 -6.81 7.14 -5.20
C GLY A 162 -6.79 6.76 -6.68
N ALA A 163 -5.64 6.95 -7.34
CA ALA A 163 -5.47 6.61 -8.75
C ALA A 163 -5.64 5.10 -9.00
N TRP A 164 -5.10 4.26 -8.12
CA TRP A 164 -5.26 2.81 -8.24
C TRP A 164 -6.68 2.34 -7.94
N LEU A 165 -7.35 2.93 -6.95
CA LEU A 165 -8.71 2.53 -6.58
C LEU A 165 -9.76 3.02 -7.58
N ASN A 166 -9.48 4.07 -8.37
CA ASN A 166 -10.41 4.56 -9.39
C ASN A 166 -10.80 3.46 -10.40
N VAL A 167 -9.82 2.75 -10.97
CA VAL A 167 -10.08 1.66 -11.94
C VAL A 167 -10.72 0.43 -11.28
N VAL A 168 -10.48 0.22 -9.98
CA VAL A 168 -11.13 -0.85 -9.21
C VAL A 168 -12.61 -0.53 -8.97
N ASN A 169 -12.90 0.71 -8.56
CA ASN A 169 -14.25 1.18 -8.26
C ASN A 169 -15.17 1.10 -9.49
N SER A 170 -14.65 1.45 -10.67
CA SER A 170 -15.39 1.37 -11.93
C SER A 170 -15.44 -0.04 -12.51
N ARG A 171 -14.70 -1.01 -11.96
CA ARG A 171 -14.45 -2.33 -12.57
C ARG A 171 -14.01 -2.16 -14.02
N ASP A 172 -13.03 -1.28 -14.23
CA ASP A 172 -12.63 -0.85 -15.56
C ASP A 172 -12.20 -2.05 -16.42
N ALA A 173 -12.90 -2.26 -17.54
CA ALA A 173 -12.71 -3.41 -18.39
C ALA A 173 -11.69 -3.15 -19.52
N THR A 174 -11.08 -1.96 -19.61
CA THR A 174 -10.26 -1.54 -20.77
C THR A 174 -9.23 -2.60 -21.19
N CYS A 175 -8.51 -3.18 -20.23
CA CYS A 175 -7.52 -4.21 -20.52
C CYS A 175 -8.14 -5.60 -20.81
N ALA A 176 -9.29 -5.91 -20.19
CA ALA A 176 -9.92 -7.22 -20.28
C ALA A 176 -10.85 -7.37 -21.50
N SER A 177 -11.37 -6.26 -22.03
CA SER A 177 -12.27 -6.23 -23.18
C SER A 177 -11.56 -5.97 -24.51
N LEU A 178 -10.26 -5.65 -24.49
CA LEU A 178 -9.50 -5.41 -25.72
C LEU A 178 -9.35 -6.74 -26.49
N PRO A 179 -9.74 -6.80 -27.78
CA PRO A 179 -9.59 -8.01 -28.58
C PRO A 179 -8.11 -8.42 -28.69
N GLU A 180 -7.86 -9.73 -28.72
CA GLU A 180 -6.49 -10.27 -28.86
C GLU A 180 -5.82 -9.79 -30.16
N ASP A 181 -6.57 -9.74 -31.27
CA ASP A 181 -6.09 -9.26 -32.57
C ASP A 181 -5.67 -7.77 -32.59
N ALA A 182 -5.92 -7.03 -31.50
CA ALA A 182 -5.54 -5.63 -31.35
C ALA A 182 -4.24 -5.40 -30.56
N PHE A 183 -3.55 -6.46 -30.11
CA PHE A 183 -2.24 -6.43 -29.44
C PHE A 183 -1.09 -6.74 -30.39
#